data_AF-A0A2S5CZZ1-F1
#
_entry.id   AF-A0A2S5CZZ1-F1
#
_cell.length_a   1.000
_cell.length_b   1.000
_cell.length_c   1.000
_cell.angle_alpha   90.00
_cell.angle_beta   90.00
_cell.angle_gamma   90.00
#
_symmetry.space_group_name_H-M   'P 1'
#
loop_
_entity.id
_entity.type
_entity.pdbx_description
1 polymer ?
#
loop_
_entity_poly.entity_id
_entity_poly.type
_entity_poly.pdbx_seq_one_letter_code
_entity_poly.pdbx_strand_id
1 'polypeptide(L)' 'MSQTVTFSVDTKYKDRIQETFTFEQLGLSVEMNDEKIKKEIDKIFESWVWHKLNISYSIVFSKSSD' A
#
# COMPACT_ATOMS: atom_id res chain seq x y z
N MET A 1 -11.01 18.04 -15.20
CA MET A 1 -9.72 17.59 -14.63
C MET A 1 -9.96 16.25 -13.99
N SER A 2 -9.14 15.24 -14.28
CA SER A 2 -9.24 13.92 -13.65
C SER A 2 -8.81 14.01 -12.18
N GLN A 3 -9.62 13.48 -11.27
CA GLN A 3 -9.21 13.35 -9.86
C GLN A 3 -8.17 12.23 -9.73
N THR A 4 -7.12 12.50 -8.95
CA THR A 4 -6.00 11.58 -8.72
C THR A 4 -5.77 11.37 -7.24
N VAL A 5 -5.28 10.19 -6.88
CA VAL A 5 -4.86 9.79 -5.54
C VAL A 5 -3.42 9.32 -5.60
N THR A 6 -2.60 9.77 -4.67
CA THR A 6 -1.22 9.28 -4.53
C THR A 6 -1.12 8.46 -3.26
N PHE A 7 -0.73 7.20 -3.40
CA PHE A 7 -0.36 6.35 -2.28
C PHE A 7 1.13 6.48 -2.04
N SER A 8 1.52 6.54 -0.76
CA SER A 8 2.92 6.46 -0.38
C SER A 8 3.08 5.71 0.93
N VAL A 9 4.12 4.88 1.00
CA VAL A 9 4.57 4.24 2.23
C VAL A 9 6.05 4.52 2.42
N ASP A 10 6.38 5.03 3.60
CA ASP A 10 7.76 5.20 4.04
C ASP A 10 8.14 3.97 4.86
N THR A 11 9.18 3.27 4.44
CA THR A 11 9.75 2.19 5.25
C THR A 11 10.75 2.78 6.24
N LYS A 12 11.13 2.02 7.28
CA LYS A 12 12.25 2.41 8.16
C LYS A 12 13.60 2.48 7.43
N TYR A 13 13.64 2.07 6.16
CA TYR A 13 14.79 2.14 5.27
C TYR A 13 14.64 3.34 4.29
N LYS A 14 15.67 3.62 3.48
CA LYS A 14 15.69 4.81 2.59
C LYS A 14 14.72 4.76 1.42
N ASP A 15 13.94 3.69 1.28
CA ASP A 15 13.07 3.47 0.13
C ASP A 15 11.66 3.97 0.44
N ARG A 16 11.34 5.17 -0.08
CA ARG A 16 9.96 5.66 -0.19
C ARG A 16 9.33 5.07 -1.43
N ILE A 17 8.23 4.35 -1.25
CA ILE A 17 7.44 3.81 -2.35
C ILE A 17 6.24 4.74 -2.54
N GLN A 18 6.08 5.30 -3.74
CA GLN A 18 4.95 6.16 -4.09
C GLN A 18 4.39 5.80 -5.46
N GLU A 19 3.07 5.77 -5.57
CA GLU A 19 2.36 5.53 -6.82
C GLU A 19 1.12 6.42 -6.90
N THR A 20 0.88 7.00 -8.08
CA THR A 20 -0.26 7.87 -8.34
C THR A 20 -1.24 7.19 -9.28
N PHE A 21 -2.52 7.25 -8.92
CA PHE A 21 -3.62 6.64 -9.63
C PHE A 21 -4.69 7.68 -9.96
N THR A 22 -5.38 7.51 -11.07
CA THR A 22 -6.64 8.21 -11.33
C THR A 22 -7.79 7.52 -10.61
N PHE A 23 -8.88 8.23 -10.36
CA PHE A 23 -10.09 7.63 -9.80
C PHE A 23 -10.61 6.47 -10.66
N GLU A 24 -10.54 6.61 -11.99
CA GLU A 24 -10.93 5.57 -12.94
C GLU A 24 -10.10 4.28 -12.79
N GLN A 25 -8.78 4.40 -12.59
CA GLN A 25 -7.90 3.25 -12.33
C GLN A 25 -8.24 2.53 -11.02
N LEU A 26 -8.80 3.26 -10.06
CA LEU A 26 -9.25 2.71 -8.77
C LEU A 26 -10.72 2.25 -8.80
N GLY A 27 -11.41 2.36 -9.94
CA GLY A 27 -12.85 2.04 -10.05
C GLY A 27 -13.75 3.00 -9.27
N LEU A 28 -13.27 4.20 -8.97
CA LEU A 28 -14.00 5.24 -8.24
C LEU A 28 -14.71 6.18 -9.21
N SER A 29 -15.91 6.62 -8.85
CA SER A 29 -16.65 7.66 -9.57
C SER A 29 -16.73 8.93 -8.73
N VAL A 30 -16.61 10.08 -9.39
CA VAL A 30 -16.74 11.42 -8.80
C VAL A 30 -18.17 11.69 -8.30
N GLU A 31 -19.15 10.91 -8.76
CA GLU A 31 -20.55 10.98 -8.33
C GLU A 31 -20.81 10.24 -7.01
N MET A 32 -19.82 9.51 -6.48
CA MET A 32 -19.93 8.84 -5.19
C MET A 32 -19.85 9.87 -4.05
N ASN A 33 -20.57 9.62 -2.95
CA ASN A 33 -20.42 10.40 -1.72
C ASN A 33 -18.97 10.30 -1.18
N ASP A 34 -18.44 11.39 -0.65
CA ASP A 34 -17.10 11.52 -0.08
C ASP A 34 -16.77 10.44 0.96
N GLU A 35 -17.71 10.10 1.83
CA GLU A 35 -17.52 9.03 2.82
C GLU A 35 -17.31 7.65 2.17
N LYS A 36 -18.03 7.41 1.06
CA LYS A 36 -17.90 6.17 0.30
C LYS A 36 -16.58 6.13 -0.46
N ILE A 37 -16.18 7.26 -1.07
CA ILE A 37 -14.89 7.42 -1.73
C ILE A 37 -13.76 7.13 -0.74
N LYS A 38 -13.79 7.76 0.44
CA LYS A 38 -12.79 7.56 1.48
C LYS A 38 -12.69 6.10 1.91
N LYS A 39 -13.82 5.44 2.17
CA LYS A 39 -13.85 4.03 2.59
C LYS A 39 -13.28 3.09 1.52
N GLU A 40 -13.55 3.33 0.24
CA GLU A 40 -12.97 2.53 -0.83
C GLU A 40 -11.48 2.81 -1.01
N ILE A 41 -11.05 4.08 -0.94
CA ILE A 41 -9.63 4.44 -0.96
C ILE A 41 -8.87 3.76 0.19
N ASP A 42 -9.41 3.75 1.41
CA ASP A 42 -8.76 3.14 2.57
C ASP A 42 -8.53 1.62 2.36
N LYS A 43 -9.51 0.90 1.81
CA LYS A 43 -9.38 -0.53 1.48
C LYS A 43 -8.34 -0.79 0.39
N ILE A 44 -8.38 0.01 -0.67
CA ILE A 44 -7.43 -0.11 -1.79
C ILE A 44 -6.02 0.18 -1.29
N PHE A 45 -5.85 1.21 -0.45
CA PHE A 45 -4.57 1.57 0.14
C PHE A 45 -4.02 0.44 1.02
N GLU A 46 -4.84 -0.15 1.89
CA GLU A 46 -4.42 -1.29 2.72
C GLU A 46 -3.91 -2.45 1.87
N SER A 47 -4.68 -2.86 0.85
CA SER A 47 -4.27 -3.91 -0.08
C SER A 47 -2.97 -3.55 -0.81
N TRP A 48 -2.86 -2.32 -1.32
CA TRP A 48 -1.65 -1.82 -1.98
C TRP A 48 -0.42 -1.90 -1.07
N VAL A 49 -0.52 -1.49 0.20
CA VAL A 49 0.58 -1.59 1.17
C VAL A 49 1.02 -3.04 1.36
N TRP A 50 0.08 -3.97 1.56
CA TRP A 50 0.39 -5.40 1.72
C TRP A 50 1.07 -5.99 0.48
N HIS A 51 0.72 -5.54 -0.72
CA HIS A 51 1.39 -5.94 -1.96
C HIS A 51 2.82 -5.39 -2.09
N LYS A 52 3.17 -4.29 -1.41
CA LYS A 52 4.53 -3.72 -1.42
C LYS A 52 5.44 -4.29 -0.35
N LEU A 53 4.88 -4.78 0.76
CA LEU A 53 5.65 -5.30 1.88
C LEU A 53 5.90 -6.80 1.72
N ASN A 54 7.17 -7.18 1.54
CA ASN A 54 7.60 -8.57 1.68
C ASN A 54 8.30 -8.76 3.02
N ILE A 55 7.64 -9.42 3.96
CA ILE A 55 8.17 -9.67 5.31
C ILE A 55 8.57 -11.15 5.40
N SER A 56 9.85 -11.41 5.61
CA SER A 56 10.38 -12.76 5.82
C SER A 56 11.30 -12.78 7.04
N TYR A 57 11.45 -13.95 7.65
CA TYR A 57 12.37 -14.18 8.77
C TYR A 57 13.15 -15.47 8.54
N SER A 58 14.34 -15.57 9.14
CA SER A 58 15.16 -16.76 9.16
C SER A 58 15.69 -16.99 10.56
N ILE A 59 15.75 -18.24 10.99
CA ILE A 59 16.30 -18.64 12.30
C ILE A 59 17.52 -19.51 12.03
N VAL A 60 18.67 -19.12 12.57
CA VAL A 60 19.93 -19.87 12.45
C VAL A 60 20.25 -20.48 13.81
N PHE A 61 20.38 -21.81 13.84
CA PHE A 61 20.88 -22.54 15.02
C PHE A 61 22.35 -22.92 14.79
N SER A 62 23.24 -22.46 15.66
CA SER A 62 24.62 -22.94 15.73
C SER A 62 24.64 -24.26 16.49
N LYS A 63 25.09 -25.34 15.86
CA LYS A 63 25.36 -26.62 16.55
C LYS A 63 26.63 -26.43 17.39
N SER A 64 26.54 -26.53 18.71
CA SER A 64 27.72 -26.70 19.55
C SER A 64 28.31 -28.07 19.25
N SER A 65 29.52 -28.10 18.69
CA SER A 65 30.29 -29.32 18.53
C SER A 65 30.78 -29.76 19.90
N ASP A 66 30.17 -30.82 20.44
CA ASP A 66 30.75 -31.63 21.52
C ASP A 66 31.82 -32.58 20.97
#